data_AF-A2DEA3-F1
#
_entry.id   AF-A2DEA3-F1
#
_cell.length_a   1.000
_cell.length_b   1.000
_cell.length_c   1.000
_cell.angle_alpha   90.00
_cell.angle_beta   90.00
_cell.angle_gamma   90.00
#
_symmetry.space_group_name_H-M   'P 1'
#
loop_
_entity.id
_entity.type
_entity.pdbx_description
1 polymer ?
#
loop_
_entity_poly.entity_id
_entity_poly.type
_entity_poly.pdbx_seq_one_letter_code
_entity_poly.pdbx_strand_id
1 'polypeptide(L)'
;MLLISHGADLNVSNDRGNIPLHFAVKNNNMQLVQFLLSHGAFVDSKTNKQKTPLHRAAKKSKEMVELLIKHGANINETAHDFKTPLYYAISKINKK
;
A
#
# COMPACT_ATOMS: atom_id res chain seq x y z
N MET A 1 -3.67 -8.34 15.15
CA MET A 1 -3.42 -7.38 16.25
C MET A 1 -2.61 -8.02 17.38
N LEU A 2 -2.98 -9.22 17.87
CA LEU A 2 -2.22 -9.97 18.91
C LEU A 2 -0.70 -10.08 18.65
N LEU A 3 -0.28 -10.35 17.42
CA LEU A 3 1.16 -10.49 17.12
C LEU A 3 1.94 -9.18 17.36
N ILE A 4 1.32 -8.04 17.08
CA ILE A 4 1.96 -6.71 17.24
C ILE A 4 2.07 -6.36 18.72
N SER A 5 1.07 -6.74 19.53
CA SER A 5 1.16 -6.57 20.99
C SER A 5 2.26 -7.44 21.62
N HIS A 6 2.75 -8.45 20.91
CA HIS A 6 3.88 -9.30 21.30
C HIS A 6 5.18 -8.91 20.57
N GLY A 7 5.25 -7.72 19.97
CA GLY A 7 6.48 -7.19 19.38
C GLY A 7 6.76 -7.62 17.94
N ALA A 8 5.77 -8.18 17.22
CA ALA A 8 5.95 -8.44 15.79
C ALA A 8 6.17 -7.12 15.02
N ASP A 9 7.23 -7.08 14.21
CA ASP A 9 7.56 -5.92 13.38
C ASP A 9 6.63 -5.83 12.16
N LEU A 10 6.00 -4.66 12.01
CA LEU A 10 5.04 -4.34 10.95
C LEU A 10 5.70 -4.06 9.59
N ASN A 11 7.02 -3.89 9.57
CA ASN A 11 7.77 -3.43 8.42
C ASN A 11 8.71 -4.49 7.83
N VAL A 12 8.68 -5.72 8.37
CA VAL A 12 9.38 -6.86 7.77
C VAL A 12 8.76 -7.20 6.42
N SER A 13 9.60 -7.28 5.40
CA SER A 13 9.20 -7.65 4.05
C SER A 13 9.48 -9.11 3.73
N ASN A 14 8.62 -9.73 2.92
CA ASN A 14 8.92 -11.03 2.32
C ASN A 14 9.96 -10.94 1.17
N ASP A 15 10.28 -12.08 0.55
CA ASP A 15 11.16 -12.24 -0.62
C ASP A 15 10.84 -11.31 -1.82
N ARG A 16 9.59 -10.83 -1.90
CA ARG A 16 9.10 -9.92 -2.95
C ARG A 16 9.03 -8.46 -2.49
N GLY A 17 9.57 -8.13 -1.33
CA GLY A 17 9.55 -6.79 -0.73
C GLY A 17 8.18 -6.37 -0.20
N ASN A 18 7.26 -7.31 0.04
CA ASN A 18 5.95 -6.98 0.59
C ASN A 18 5.99 -7.00 2.11
N ILE A 19 5.75 -5.84 2.72
CA ILE A 19 5.35 -5.73 4.12
C ILE A 19 3.86 -6.03 4.32
N PRO A 20 3.37 -6.33 5.55
CA PRO A 20 1.96 -6.53 5.87
C PRO A 20 0.98 -5.52 5.23
N LEU A 21 1.34 -4.23 5.21
CA LEU A 21 0.51 -3.16 4.61
C LEU A 21 0.15 -3.43 3.14
N HIS A 22 1.08 -4.01 2.35
CA HIS A 22 0.83 -4.34 0.95
C HIS A 22 -0.28 -5.38 0.75
N PHE A 23 -0.42 -6.30 1.70
CA PHE A 23 -1.43 -7.35 1.67
C PHE A 23 -2.78 -6.82 2.15
N ALA A 24 -2.78 -6.00 3.21
CA ALA A 24 -3.99 -5.34 3.69
C ALA A 24 -4.66 -4.49 2.58
N VAL A 25 -3.85 -3.69 1.85
CA VAL A 25 -4.32 -2.93 0.68
C VAL A 25 -4.75 -3.84 -0.47
N LYS A 26 -4.00 -4.91 -0.77
CA LYS A 26 -4.37 -5.86 -1.83
C LYS A 26 -5.76 -6.48 -1.57
N ASN A 27 -6.05 -6.79 -0.32
CA ASN A 27 -7.32 -7.38 0.12
C ASN A 27 -8.42 -6.34 0.35
N ASN A 28 -8.15 -5.06 0.11
CA ASN A 28 -9.08 -3.94 0.33
C ASN A 28 -9.64 -3.87 1.77
N ASN A 29 -8.85 -4.29 2.77
CA ASN A 29 -9.28 -4.28 4.16
C ASN A 29 -8.95 -2.93 4.81
N MET A 30 -9.89 -1.99 4.75
CA MET A 30 -9.73 -0.62 5.26
C MET A 30 -9.37 -0.57 6.75
N GLN A 31 -10.04 -1.38 7.58
CA GLN A 31 -9.80 -1.39 9.03
C GLN A 31 -8.38 -1.84 9.35
N LEU A 32 -7.91 -2.88 8.67
CA LEU A 32 -6.54 -3.38 8.86
C LEU A 32 -5.50 -2.38 8.35
N VAL A 33 -5.74 -1.71 7.21
CA VAL A 33 -4.84 -0.67 6.70
C VAL A 33 -4.73 0.50 7.67
N GLN A 34 -5.87 1.02 8.15
CA GLN A 34 -5.90 2.09 9.14
C GLN A 34 -5.13 1.69 10.40
N PHE A 35 -5.39 0.49 10.93
CA PHE A 35 -4.71 -0.01 12.11
C PHE A 35 -3.19 -0.10 11.89
N LEU A 36 -2.72 -0.68 10.78
CA LEU A 36 -1.29 -0.79 10.48
C LEU A 36 -0.60 0.57 10.38
N LEU A 37 -1.21 1.53 9.68
CA LEU A 37 -0.65 2.88 9.52
C LEU A 37 -0.59 3.62 10.87
N SER A 38 -1.63 3.52 11.69
CA SER A 38 -1.64 4.12 13.04
C SER A 38 -0.61 3.51 13.98
N HIS A 39 -0.06 2.34 13.67
CA HIS A 39 0.98 1.67 14.46
C HIS A 39 2.37 1.76 13.80
N GLY A 40 2.57 2.69 12.87
CA GLY A 40 3.89 2.98 12.30
C GLY A 40 4.30 2.09 11.13
N ALA A 41 3.36 1.45 10.43
CA ALA A 41 3.67 0.82 9.16
C ALA A 41 4.13 1.88 8.14
N PHE A 42 5.22 1.58 7.43
CA PHE A 42 5.80 2.49 6.44
C PHE A 42 4.89 2.61 5.20
N VAL A 43 4.23 3.76 5.08
CA VAL A 43 3.22 4.03 4.05
C VAL A 43 3.76 3.91 2.62
N ASP A 44 5.05 4.23 2.42
CA ASP A 44 5.73 4.21 1.12
C ASP A 44 6.73 3.06 0.97
N SER A 45 6.62 1.99 1.77
CA SER A 45 7.44 0.79 1.56
C SER A 45 7.34 0.29 0.12
N LYS A 46 8.48 -0.03 -0.48
CA LYS A 46 8.56 -0.48 -1.88
C LYS A 46 8.75 -1.99 -1.95
N THR A 47 7.95 -2.64 -2.79
CA THR A 47 8.25 -4.02 -3.24
C THR A 47 9.46 -4.05 -4.16
N ASN A 48 9.98 -5.23 -4.49
CA ASN A 48 11.10 -5.38 -5.46
C ASN A 48 10.78 -4.80 -6.86
N LYS A 49 9.50 -4.52 -7.17
CA LYS A 49 9.07 -3.84 -8.40
C LYS A 49 8.88 -2.33 -8.21
N GLN A 50 9.43 -1.76 -7.13
CA GLN A 50 9.26 -0.38 -6.68
C GLN A 50 7.80 0.05 -6.47
N LYS A 51 6.87 -0.90 -6.30
CA LYS A 51 5.47 -0.58 -6.05
C LYS A 51 5.25 -0.31 -4.57
N THR A 52 4.71 0.85 -4.26
CA THR A 52 4.20 1.22 -2.93
C THR A 52 2.78 0.69 -2.70
N PRO A 53 2.26 0.71 -1.45
CA PRO A 53 0.85 0.49 -1.16
C PRO A 53 -0.09 1.34 -2.03
N LEU A 54 0.25 2.60 -2.28
CA LEU A 54 -0.58 3.52 -3.09
C LEU A 54 -0.75 3.06 -4.54
N HIS A 55 0.29 2.47 -5.16
CA HIS A 55 0.19 1.86 -6.48
C HIS A 55 -0.83 0.71 -6.54
N ARG A 56 -0.97 -0.04 -5.44
CA ARG A 56 -1.97 -1.11 -5.33
C ARG A 56 -3.36 -0.55 -5.07
N ALA A 57 -3.46 0.43 -4.18
CA ALA A 57 -4.71 1.09 -3.81
C ALA A 57 -5.39 1.78 -4.99
N ALA A 58 -4.61 2.34 -5.93
CA ALA A 58 -5.11 2.94 -7.17
C ALA A 58 -6.07 2.02 -7.97
N LYS A 59 -5.99 0.70 -7.78
CA LYS A 59 -6.85 -0.29 -8.43
C LYS A 59 -7.99 -0.80 -7.55
N LYS A 60 -8.15 -0.30 -6.32
CA LYS A 60 -9.07 -0.82 -5.31
C LYS A 60 -10.28 0.09 -5.15
N SER A 61 -10.24 1.04 -4.21
CA SER A 61 -11.31 1.98 -3.94
C SER A 61 -10.74 3.39 -3.72
N LYS A 62 -11.62 4.40 -3.83
CA LYS A 62 -11.27 5.81 -3.60
C LYS A 62 -10.85 6.04 -2.14
N GLU A 63 -11.58 5.45 -1.22
CA GLU A 63 -11.38 5.59 0.23
C GLU A 63 -10.01 5.02 0.65
N MET A 64 -9.57 3.93 0.03
CA MET A 64 -8.24 3.35 0.29
C MET A 64 -7.11 4.29 -0.16
N VAL A 65 -7.29 4.96 -1.30
CA VAL A 65 -6.34 5.94 -1.81
C VAL A 65 -6.28 7.16 -0.88
N GLU A 66 -7.44 7.70 -0.50
CA GLU A 66 -7.53 8.83 0.43
C GLU A 66 -6.91 8.50 1.79
N LEU A 67 -7.14 7.29 2.32
CA LEU A 67 -6.56 6.84 3.58
C LEU A 67 -5.03 6.84 3.55
N LEU A 68 -4.42 6.31 2.48
CA LEU A 68 -2.97 6.28 2.34
C LEU A 68 -2.39 7.69 2.17
N ILE A 69 -3.03 8.56 1.37
CA ILE A 69 -2.61 9.96 1.20
C ILE A 69 -2.66 10.71 2.55
N LYS A 70 -3.71 10.50 3.34
CA LYS A 70 -3.84 11.09 4.68
C LYS A 70 -2.69 10.69 5.61
N HIS A 71 -2.09 9.52 5.42
CA HIS A 71 -0.94 9.05 6.18
C HIS A 71 0.40 9.35 5.50
N GLY A 72 0.42 10.27 4.53
CA GLY A 72 1.65 10.80 3.93
C GLY A 72 2.20 10.00 2.76
N ALA A 73 1.40 9.14 2.12
CA ALA A 73 1.85 8.43 0.92
C ALA A 73 2.26 9.40 -0.20
N ASN A 74 3.45 9.23 -0.77
CA ASN A 74 3.90 10.01 -1.90
C ASN A 74 3.13 9.62 -3.19
N ILE A 75 2.29 10.55 -3.65
CA ILE A 75 1.41 10.37 -4.81
C ILE A 75 2.15 10.22 -6.14
N ASN A 76 3.40 10.68 -6.20
CA ASN A 76 4.21 10.73 -7.42
C ASN A 76 5.29 9.64 -7.49
N GLU A 77 5.31 8.70 -6.53
CA GLU A 77 6.24 7.57 -6.60
C GLU A 77 6.08 6.80 -7.90
N THR A 78 7.20 6.36 -8.46
CA THR A 78 7.21 5.55 -9.68
C THR A 78 7.58 4.11 -9.36
N ALA A 79 6.80 3.18 -9.90
CA ALA A 79 7.19 1.78 -9.97
C ALA A 79 8.39 1.58 -10.93
N HIS A 80 8.94 0.37 -10.98
CA HIS A 80 10.10 0.05 -11.83
C HIS A 80 9.82 0.29 -13.32
N ASP A 81 8.57 0.24 -13.75
CA ASP A 81 8.15 0.54 -15.12
C ASP A 81 7.77 2.02 -15.33
N PHE A 82 8.27 2.93 -14.49
CA PHE A 82 8.00 4.38 -14.48
C PHE A 82 6.52 4.77 -14.35
N LYS A 83 5.68 3.81 -13.94
CA LYS A 83 4.24 4.05 -13.77
C LYS A 83 3.96 4.54 -12.36
N THR A 84 3.28 5.67 -12.28
CA THR A 84 2.77 6.26 -11.03
C THR A 84 1.47 5.58 -10.57
N PRO A 85 1.03 5.79 -9.32
CA PRO A 85 -0.31 5.39 -8.88
C PRO A 85 -1.42 5.88 -9.81
N LEU A 86 -1.31 7.11 -10.32
CA LEU A 86 -2.29 7.68 -11.27
C LEU A 86 -2.37 6.86 -12.56
N TYR A 87 -1.23 6.48 -13.15
CA TYR A 87 -1.22 5.60 -14.33
C TYR A 87 -2.00 4.31 -14.04
N TYR A 88 -1.78 3.70 -12.88
CA TYR A 88 -2.46 2.45 -12.52
C TYR A 88 -3.97 2.62 -12.32
N ALA A 89 -4.44 3.78 -11.82
CA ALA A 89 -5.86 4.09 -11.69
C ALA A 89 -6.53 4.18 -13.07
N ILE A 90 -5.93 4.92 -14.01
CA ILE A 90 -6.47 5.10 -15.36
C ILE A 90 -6.39 3.80 -16.19
N SER A 91 -5.29 3.04 -16.07
CA SER A 91 -5.13 1.76 -16.79
C SER A 91 -6.18 0.70 -16.44
N LYS A 92 -6.89 0.85 -15.31
CA LYS A 92 -8.01 -0.01 -14.92
C LYS A 92 -9.28 0.35 -15.69
N ILE A 93 -9.50 1.62 -16.02
CA ILE A 93 -10.69 2.10 -16.74
C ILE A 93 -10.73 1.47 -18.13
N ASN A 94 -9.58 1.37 -18.80
CA ASN A 94 -9.47 0.81 -20.15
C ASN A 94 -9.57 -0.73 -20.23
N LYS A 95 -9.86 -1.40 -19.11
CA LYS A 95 -9.98 -2.88 -19.03
C LYS A 95 -11.38 -3.34 -18.64
N LYS A 96 -12.36 -2.44 -18.59
CA LYS A 96 -13.79 -2.75 -18.45
C LYS A 96 -14.46 -2.58 -19.80
#